data_AF-A0A8H5C261-F1
#
_entry.id   AF-A0A8H5C261-F1
#
_cell.length_a   1.000
_cell.length_b   1.000
_cell.length_c   1.000
_cell.angle_alpha   90.00
_cell.angle_beta   90.00
_cell.angle_gamma   90.00
#
_symmetry.space_group_name_H-M   'P 1'
#
loop_
_entity.id
_entity.type
_entity.pdbx_description
1 polymer ?
#
loop_
_entity_poly.entity_id
_entity_poly.type
_entity_poly.pdbx_seq_one_letter_code
_entity_poly.pdbx_strand_id
1 'polypeptide(L)'
;MADVFLKIEDEILSVPRASLSVSEVFEDMFQMPQPQDTQNTSGEGLEGSSKNNPIVLEGEKIAEWTSLVKLLVPLYAAIRTSPCSDTPYHSEGRLKGLCPPS
;
A
#
# COMPACT_ATOMS: atom_id res chain seq x y z
N MET A 1 10.48 1.39 -1.19
CA MET A 1 9.39 1.64 -0.23
C MET A 1 9.67 0.80 1.00
N ALA A 2 9.48 1.34 2.20
CA ALA A 2 9.68 0.62 3.45
C ALA A 2 8.50 -0.32 3.74
N ASP A 3 8.74 -1.32 4.57
CA ASP A 3 7.68 -2.15 5.15
C ASP A 3 6.94 -1.39 6.25
N VAL A 4 5.70 -1.81 6.49
CA VAL A 4 4.87 -1.41 7.62
C VAL A 4 4.71 -2.61 8.54
N PHE A 5 4.92 -2.40 9.82
CA PHE A 5 4.72 -3.41 10.86
C PHE A 5 3.30 -3.32 11.39
N LEU A 6 2.54 -4.41 11.27
CA LEU A 6 1.15 -4.52 11.73
C LEU A 6 1.08 -5.53 12.86
N LYS A 7 0.43 -5.17 13.96
CA LYS A 7 0.11 -6.11 15.04
C LYS A 7 -1.36 -6.53 14.92
N ILE A 8 -1.61 -7.83 14.84
CA ILE A 8 -2.94 -8.43 14.71
C ILE A 8 -3.00 -9.58 15.70
N GLU A 9 -3.99 -9.55 16.59
CA GLU A 9 -4.00 -10.41 17.78
C GLU A 9 -2.64 -10.31 18.52
N ASP A 10 -1.91 -11.42 18.63
CA ASP A 10 -0.60 -11.50 19.28
C ASP A 10 0.57 -11.59 18.30
N GLU A 11 0.31 -11.46 16.99
CA GLU A 11 1.34 -11.57 15.94
C GLU A 11 1.71 -10.21 15.34
N ILE A 12 2.99 -10.06 14.96
CA ILE A 12 3.50 -8.89 14.25
C ILE A 12 3.94 -9.30 12.85
N LEU A 13 3.31 -8.69 11.85
CA LEU A 13 3.55 -8.94 10.43
C LEU A 13 4.28 -7.76 9.80
N SER A 14 5.25 -8.05 8.92
CA SER A 14 5.92 -7.05 8.08
C SER A 14 5.31 -7.11 6.69
N VAL A 15 4.73 -6.01 6.23
CA VAL A 15 4.06 -5.95 4.92
C VAL A 15 4.63 -4.78 4.12
N PRO A 16 4.99 -4.96 2.84
CA PRO A 16 5.41 -3.84 2.00
C PRO A 16 4.32 -2.77 1.92
N ARG A 17 4.63 -1.53 2.29
CA ARG A 17 3.67 -0.40 2.24
C ARG A 17 2.98 -0.30 0.89
N ALA A 18 3.74 -0.51 -0.18
CA ALA A 18 3.27 -0.46 -1.57
C ALA A 18 2.07 -1.36 -1.86
N SER A 19 2.06 -2.55 -1.26
CA SER A 19 0.99 -3.53 -1.45
C SER A 19 -0.30 -3.10 -0.76
N LEU A 20 -0.19 -2.36 0.34
CA LEU A 20 -1.34 -1.83 1.08
C LEU A 20 -1.91 -0.57 0.42
N SER A 21 -1.06 0.28 -0.16
CA SER A 21 -1.43 1.49 -0.90
C SER A 21 -2.35 1.26 -2.12
N VAL A 22 -2.62 0.01 -2.49
CA VAL A 22 -3.66 -0.31 -3.49
C VAL A 22 -5.07 -0.04 -2.94
N SER A 23 -5.21 -0.05 -1.61
CA SER A 23 -6.44 0.33 -0.92
C SER A 23 -6.38 1.80 -0.53
N GLU A 24 -7.38 2.58 -0.94
CA GLU A 24 -7.53 4.00 -0.62
C GLU A 24 -7.47 4.24 0.89
N VAL A 25 -8.12 3.39 1.69
CA VAL A 25 -8.11 3.48 3.16
C VAL A 25 -6.69 3.43 3.74
N PHE A 26 -5.85 2.53 3.22
CA PHE A 26 -4.47 2.40 3.69
C PHE A 26 -3.61 3.55 3.19
N GLU A 27 -3.81 3.99 1.95
CA GLU A 27 -3.09 5.14 1.41
C GLU A 27 -3.40 6.41 2.22
N ASP A 28 -4.68 6.70 2.45
CA ASP A 28 -5.12 7.83 3.28
C ASP A 28 -4.51 7.76 4.68
N MET A 29 -4.57 6.59 5.32
CA MET A 29 -3.98 6.40 6.65
C MET A 29 -2.49 6.73 6.69
N PHE A 30 -1.75 6.42 5.63
CA PHE A 30 -0.34 6.73 5.57
C PHE A 30 0.00 8.18 5.17
N GLN A 31 -0.97 8.95 4.71
CA GLN A 31 -0.86 10.39 4.41
C GLN A 31 -1.38 11.25 5.58
N MET A 32 -2.15 10.67 6.50
CA MET A 32 -2.64 11.38 7.67
C MET A 32 -1.47 11.92 8.51
N PRO A 33 -1.52 13.20 8.95
CA PRO A 33 -0.53 13.74 9.87
C PRO A 33 -0.52 12.94 11.16
N GLN A 34 0.65 12.46 11.57
CA GLN A 34 0.78 11.75 12.83
C GLN A 34 0.71 12.74 14.02
N PRO A 35 0.14 12.33 15.17
CA PRO A 35 0.06 13.19 16.35
C PRO A 35 1.46 13.66 16.76
N GLN A 36 1.64 14.96 16.97
CA GLN A 36 2.95 15.54 17.29
C GLN A 36 3.52 15.06 18.64
N ASP A 37 2.66 14.54 19.52
CA ASP A 37 3.02 14.06 20.86
C ASP A 37 3.73 12.69 20.83
N THR A 38 3.64 11.93 19.75
CA THR A 38 4.40 10.68 19.58
C THR A 38 5.85 10.95 19.15
N GLN A 39 6.17 12.17 18.70
CA GLN A 39 7.52 12.51 18.28
C GLN A 39 8.47 12.82 19.44
N ASN A 40 8.03 13.03 20.69
CA ASN A 40 8.90 13.67 21.71
C ASN A 40 8.78 13.18 23.18
N THR A 41 8.33 11.96 23.47
CA THR A 41 8.43 11.45 24.86
C THR A 41 9.06 10.06 25.03
N SER A 42 8.98 9.18 24.02
CA SER A 42 9.46 7.78 24.15
C SER A 42 10.63 7.41 23.23
N GLY A 43 11.00 8.25 22.26
CA GLY A 43 12.01 7.93 21.24
C GLY A 43 11.58 6.84 20.25
N GLU A 44 10.33 6.38 20.33
CA GLU A 44 9.74 5.43 19.40
C GLU A 44 9.20 6.22 18.19
N GLY A 45 9.65 5.88 16.99
CA GLY A 45 9.36 6.63 15.76
C GLY A 45 7.89 6.58 15.31
N LEU A 46 7.62 6.79 14.02
CA LEU A 46 6.25 6.74 13.48
C LEU A 46 5.56 5.40 13.74
N GLU A 47 4.24 5.40 13.96
CA GLU A 47 3.47 4.17 14.08
C GLU A 47 3.63 3.32 12.81
N GLY A 48 3.86 2.01 12.98
CA GLY A 48 4.15 1.07 11.91
C GLY A 48 5.58 1.08 11.39
N SER A 49 6.47 1.95 11.90
CA SER A 49 7.86 2.06 11.39
C SER A 49 8.80 0.97 11.90
N SER A 50 8.45 0.29 12.99
CA SER A 50 9.26 -0.79 13.57
C SER A 50 8.39 -1.81 14.29
N LYS A 51 8.96 -2.99 14.61
CA LYS A 51 8.29 -4.00 15.43
C LYS A 51 7.94 -3.51 16.85
N ASN A 52 8.66 -2.50 17.35
CA ASN A 52 8.44 -1.95 18.68
C ASN A 52 7.31 -0.92 18.68
N ASN A 53 7.02 -0.33 17.52
CA ASN A 53 5.89 0.58 17.32
C ASN A 53 5.08 0.15 16.08
N PRO A 54 4.38 -1.00 16.12
CA PRO A 54 3.54 -1.45 15.01
C PRO A 54 2.20 -0.72 14.99
N ILE A 55 1.52 -0.70 13.84
CA ILE A 55 0.10 -0.31 13.78
C ILE A 55 -0.73 -1.46 14.34
N VAL A 56 -1.52 -1.21 15.38
CA VAL A 56 -2.35 -2.24 16.02
C VAL A 56 -3.71 -2.29 15.34
N LEU A 57 -4.05 -3.45 14.75
CA LEU A 57 -5.37 -3.70 14.18
C LEU A 57 -6.24 -4.41 15.21
N GLU A 58 -6.89 -3.63 16.07
CA GLU A 58 -7.75 -4.15 17.13
C GLU A 58 -9.02 -4.80 16.57
N GLY A 59 -9.37 -5.99 17.06
CA GLY A 59 -10.58 -6.72 16.67
C GLY A 59 -10.48 -7.51 15.37
N GLU A 60 -9.40 -7.32 14.60
CA GLU A 60 -9.12 -8.11 13.41
C GLU A 60 -8.53 -9.47 13.76
N LYS A 61 -9.01 -10.53 13.09
CA LYS A 61 -8.44 -11.88 13.22
C LYS A 61 -7.34 -12.08 12.20
N ILE A 62 -6.26 -12.77 12.58
CA ILE A 62 -5.15 -13.04 11.66
C ILE A 62 -5.59 -13.80 10.39
N ALA A 63 -6.60 -14.67 10.51
CA ALA A 63 -7.14 -15.44 9.38
C ALA A 63 -7.89 -14.55 8.37
N GLU A 64 -8.62 -13.55 8.85
CA GLU A 64 -9.37 -12.58 8.04
C GLU A 64 -8.37 -11.64 7.34
N TRP A 65 -7.39 -11.13 8.08
CA TRP A 65 -6.29 -10.35 7.54
C TRP A 65 -5.53 -11.09 6.44
N THR A 66 -5.15 -12.34 6.68
CA THR A 66 -4.42 -13.17 5.70
C THR A 66 -5.24 -13.34 4.42
N SER A 67 -6.56 -13.45 4.54
CA SER A 67 -7.45 -13.54 3.38
C SER A 67 -7.46 -12.23 2.58
N LEU A 68 -7.47 -11.08 3.26
CA LEU A 68 -7.36 -9.77 2.62
C LEU A 68 -6.01 -9.58 1.90
N VAL A 69 -4.89 -9.90 2.55
CA VAL A 69 -3.54 -9.74 1.98
C VAL A 69 -3.35 -10.62 0.73
N LYS A 70 -3.93 -11.83 0.71
CA LYS A 70 -3.95 -12.71 -0.47
C LYS A 70 -4.66 -12.09 -1.67
N LEU A 71 -5.53 -11.10 -1.47
CA LEU A 71 -6.16 -10.34 -2.55
C LEU A 71 -5.33 -9.10 -2.92
N LEU A 72 -4.84 -8.36 -1.92
CA LEU A 72 -4.11 -7.10 -2.13
C LEU A 72 -2.76 -7.30 -2.83
N VAL A 73 -1.98 -8.31 -2.44
CA VAL A 73 -0.62 -8.50 -2.98
C VAL A 73 -0.61 -8.90 -4.46
N PRO A 74 -1.44 -9.86 -4.92
CA PRO A 74 -1.54 -10.14 -6.35
C PRO A 74 -2.11 -8.97 -7.15
N LEU A 75 -3.07 -8.22 -6.59
CA LEU A 75 -3.62 -7.03 -7.24
C LEU A 75 -2.55 -5.95 -7.45
N TYR A 76 -1.72 -5.69 -6.44
CA TYR A 76 -0.56 -4.81 -6.56
C TYR A 76 0.39 -5.28 -7.67
N ALA A 77 0.71 -6.57 -7.69
CA ALA A 77 1.57 -7.15 -8.73
C ALA A 77 0.96 -6.95 -10.12
N ALA A 78 -0.34 -7.18 -10.30
CA ALA A 78 -1.04 -7.02 -11.58
C ALA A 78 -1.11 -5.56 -12.05
N ILE A 79 -1.39 -4.62 -11.15
CA ILE A 79 -1.41 -3.17 -11.47
C ILE A 79 -0.01 -2.72 -11.90
N ARG A 80 1.05 -3.20 -11.22
CA ARG A 80 2.42 -2.84 -11.53
C ARG A 80 2.93 -3.49 -12.82
N THR A 81 2.51 -4.71 -13.12
CA THR A 81 2.97 -5.45 -14.31
C THR A 81 2.15 -5.18 -15.55
N SER A 82 0.99 -4.52 -15.45
CA SER A 82 0.19 -4.05 -16.59
C SER A 82 0.99 -3.09 -17.47
N PRO A 83 1.47 -3.50 -18.65
CA PRO A 83 2.09 -2.63 -19.62
C PRO A 83 1.05 -2.41 -20.73
N CYS A 84 -0.02 -1.66 -20.46
CA CYS A 84 -0.90 -1.03 -21.45
C CYS A 84 -2.17 -0.49 -20.79
N SER A 85 -2.25 0.83 -20.63
CA SER A 85 -3.50 1.56 -20.78
C SER A 85 -3.39 2.47 -22.01
N ASP A 86 -3.17 1.85 -23.17
CA ASP A 86 -3.52 2.46 -24.45
C ASP A 86 -5.02 2.21 -24.64
N THR A 87 -5.84 3.09 -24.09
CA THR A 87 -7.21 3.24 -24.57
C THR A 87 -7.19 4.40 -25.56
N PRO A 88 -7.32 4.16 -26.88
CA PRO A 88 -7.57 5.25 -27.79
C PRO A 88 -9.01 5.70 -27.53
N TYR A 89 -9.13 6.86 -26.90
CA TYR A 89 -10.34 7.65 -26.94
C TYR A 89 -10.69 7.85 -28.42
N HIS A 90 -11.66 7.08 -28.93
CA HIS A 90 -12.17 7.26 -30.28
C HIS A 90 -13.06 8.50 -30.29
N SER A 91 -12.45 9.68 -30.40
CA SER A 91 -13.11 10.86 -30.94
C SER A 91 -12.19 11.50 -31.98
N GLU A 92 -12.45 11.11 -33.22
CA GLU A 92 -12.25 11.88 -34.44
C GLU A 92 -10.89 12.58 -34.67
N GLY A 93 -10.15 12.00 -35.61
CA GLY A 93 -9.32 12.79 -36.52
C GLY A 93 -7.87 12.98 -36.10
N ARG A 94 -7.00 12.15 -36.70
CA ARG A 94 -5.74 12.53 -37.39
C ARG A 94 -4.63 11.50 -37.12
N LEU A 95 -4.43 10.62 -38.10
CA LEU A 95 -3.23 9.80 -38.26
C LEU A 95 -1.98 10.70 -38.24
N LYS A 96 -1.10 10.59 -37.23
CA LYS A 96 0.37 10.76 -37.34
C LYS A 96 1.09 10.10 -36.16
N GLY A 97 2.04 9.22 -36.48
CA GLY A 97 3.12 8.83 -35.58
C GLY A 97 3.25 7.32 -35.37
N LEU A 98 3.88 6.63 -36.31
CA LEU A 98 4.47 5.32 -36.04
C LEU A 98 5.65 5.52 -35.07
N CYS A 99 5.66 4.84 -33.92
CA CYS A 99 6.91 4.61 -33.20
C CYS A 99 7.78 3.65 -34.03
N PRO A 100 9.08 3.96 -34.27
CA PRO A 100 9.96 3.03 -34.95
C PRO A 100 10.38 1.89 -33.99
N PRO A 101 10.59 0.66 -34.48
CA PRO A 101 11.24 -0.38 -33.70
C PRO A 101 12.75 -0.12 -33.59
N SER A 102 13.36 -0.64 -32.52
CA SER A 102 14.80 -0.60 -32.22
C SER A 102 15.66 -1.28 -33.29
#